data_AF-A0A2T5J8X6-F1
#
_entry.id   AF-A0A2T5J8X6-F1
#
_cell.length_a   1.000
_cell.length_b   1.000
_cell.length_c   1.000
_cell.angle_alpha   90.00
_cell.angle_beta   90.00
_cell.angle_gamma   90.00
#
_symmetry.space_group_name_H-M   'P 1'
#
loop_
_entity.id
_entity.type
_entity.pdbx_description
1 polymer ?
#
loop_
_entity_poly.entity_id
_entity_poly.type
_entity_poly.pdbx_seq_one_letter_code
_entity_poly.pdbx_strand_id
1 'polypeptide(L)'
;MNTDPIADYLTRVRNAIKANHRVVEIPASNLKKEITKVLFDKGYIANFKFEENGPQGTIKVALKYHPVTKIPAIRTLERISKPGLRKYAGAETMPRVLNGLGIAILSTSKGVMTDKEARQQNIGGEVLCYVY
;
A
#
# COMPACT_ATOMS: atom_id res chain seq x y z
N MET A 1 9.32 -19.70 -5.64
CA MET A 1 9.33 -19.31 -4.22
C MET A 1 9.18 -17.79 -4.18
N ASN A 2 8.11 -17.25 -3.59
CA ASN A 2 7.90 -15.79 -3.54
C ASN A 2 8.51 -15.26 -2.25
N THR A 3 9.59 -14.48 -2.34
CA THR A 3 10.41 -14.06 -1.18
C THR A 3 9.89 -12.81 -0.49
N ASP A 4 9.19 -11.92 -1.20
CA ASP A 4 8.52 -10.75 -0.62
C ASP A 4 7.07 -10.61 -1.17
N PRO A 5 6.06 -11.11 -0.43
CA PRO A 5 4.66 -10.99 -0.83
C PRO A 5 4.16 -9.55 -0.95
N ILE A 6 4.76 -8.59 -0.23
CA ILE A 6 4.38 -7.17 -0.31
C ILE A 6 4.91 -6.57 -1.60
N ALA A 7 6.15 -6.90 -1.97
CA ALA A 7 6.73 -6.46 -3.24
C ALA A 7 5.93 -6.99 -4.45
N ASP A 8 5.47 -8.23 -4.41
CA ASP A 8 4.56 -8.80 -5.42
C ASP A 8 3.23 -8.02 -5.48
N TYR A 9 2.60 -7.75 -4.33
CA TYR A 9 1.38 -6.94 -4.25
C TYR A 9 1.56 -5.57 -4.92
N LEU A 10 2.59 -4.81 -4.53
CA LEU A 10 2.88 -3.49 -5.10
C LEU A 10 3.16 -3.55 -6.59
N THR A 11 3.84 -4.61 -7.05
CA THR A 11 4.19 -4.79 -8.46
C THR A 11 2.97 -5.13 -9.31
N ARG A 12 2.05 -5.97 -8.83
CA ARG A 12 0.79 -6.26 -9.53
C ARG A 12 -0.07 -5.01 -9.69
N VAL A 13 -0.20 -4.21 -8.63
CA VAL A 13 -0.92 -2.92 -8.70
C VAL A 13 -0.24 -1.98 -9.70
N ARG A 14 1.09 -1.82 -9.61
CA ARG A 14 1.85 -0.96 -10.54
C ARG A 14 1.70 -1.39 -12.00
N ASN A 15 1.75 -2.69 -12.27
CA ASN A 15 1.61 -3.24 -13.62
C ASN A 15 0.17 -3.06 -14.15
N ALA A 16 -0.83 -3.25 -13.31
CA ALA A 16 -2.22 -3.00 -13.66
C ALA A 16 -2.48 -1.52 -14.00
N ILE A 17 -1.88 -0.59 -13.24
CA ILE A 17 -1.92 0.85 -13.55
C ILE A 17 -1.26 1.14 -14.90
N LYS A 18 -0.05 0.60 -15.14
CA LYS A 18 0.66 0.76 -16.42
C LYS A 18 -0.13 0.21 -17.61
N ALA A 19 -0.86 -0.88 -17.41
CA ALA A 19 -1.72 -1.49 -18.41
C ALA A 19 -3.11 -0.82 -18.53
N ASN A 20 -3.39 0.24 -17.76
CA ASN A 20 -4.69 0.91 -17.70
C ASN A 20 -5.86 -0.01 -17.34
N HIS A 21 -5.61 -1.05 -16.54
CA HIS A 21 -6.65 -1.95 -16.07
C HIS A 21 -7.55 -1.24 -15.06
N ARG A 22 -8.84 -1.57 -15.07
CA ARG A 22 -9.81 -1.05 -14.08
C ARG A 22 -9.75 -1.80 -12.75
N VAL A 23 -9.48 -3.10 -12.81
CA VAL A 23 -9.47 -3.99 -11.65
C VAL A 23 -8.21 -4.85 -11.69
N VAL A 24 -7.64 -5.13 -10.52
CA VAL A 24 -6.54 -6.08 -10.35
C VAL A 24 -6.89 -7.09 -9.27
N GLU A 25 -6.53 -8.35 -9.51
CA GLU A 25 -6.72 -9.46 -8.58
C GLU A 25 -5.39 -9.89 -7.99
N ILE A 26 -5.33 -10.00 -6.66
CA ILE A 26 -4.09 -10.28 -5.92
C ILE A 26 -4.37 -11.32 -4.83
N PRO A 27 -3.51 -12.33 -4.63
CA PRO A 27 -3.67 -13.29 -3.54
C PRO A 27 -3.69 -12.60 -2.19
N ALA A 28 -4.65 -12.96 -1.34
CA ALA A 28 -4.86 -12.29 -0.07
C ALA A 28 -3.81 -12.70 0.99
N SER A 29 -3.54 -11.76 1.88
CA SER A 29 -2.89 -11.99 3.17
C SER A 29 -3.34 -10.89 4.13
N ASN A 30 -3.26 -11.11 5.43
CA ASN A 30 -3.71 -10.12 6.42
C ASN A 30 -3.03 -8.76 6.20
N LEU A 31 -1.71 -8.78 5.98
CA LEU A 31 -0.96 -7.55 5.73
C LEU A 31 -1.37 -6.85 4.42
N LYS A 32 -1.62 -7.60 3.34
CA LYS A 32 -2.10 -7.02 2.07
C LYS A 32 -3.51 -6.43 2.23
N LYS A 33 -4.39 -7.09 3.00
CA LYS A 33 -5.74 -6.57 3.31
C LYS A 33 -5.65 -5.23 4.02
N GLU A 34 -4.79 -5.12 5.04
CA GLU A 34 -4.60 -3.86 5.77
C GLU A 34 -3.99 -2.74 4.90
N ILE A 35 -2.98 -3.05 4.08
CA ILE A 35 -2.43 -2.08 3.11
C ILE A 35 -3.53 -1.60 2.14
N THR A 36 -4.39 -2.51 1.68
CA THR A 36 -5.49 -2.18 0.75
C THR A 36 -6.51 -1.24 1.41
N LYS A 37 -6.86 -1.48 2.68
CA LYS A 37 -7.74 -0.59 3.45
C LYS A 37 -7.14 0.81 3.56
N VAL A 38 -5.88 0.93 3.95
CA VAL A 38 -5.19 2.22 4.05
C VAL A 38 -5.19 2.97 2.71
N LEU A 39 -4.95 2.28 1.59
CA LEU A 39 -5.01 2.88 0.26
C LEU A 39 -6.41 3.40 -0.09
N PHE A 40 -7.45 2.69 0.33
CA PHE A 40 -8.84 3.11 0.13
C PHE A 40 -9.19 4.33 0.99
N ASP A 41 -8.85 4.28 2.28
CA ASP A 41 -9.14 5.36 3.23
C ASP A 41 -8.44 6.67 2.85
N LYS A 42 -7.25 6.60 2.26
CA LYS A 42 -6.53 7.76 1.72
C LYS A 42 -6.93 8.12 0.29
N GLY A 43 -7.88 7.40 -0.31
CA GLY A 43 -8.49 7.75 -1.60
C GLY A 43 -7.64 7.46 -2.84
N TYR A 44 -6.62 6.61 -2.72
CA TYR A 44 -5.74 6.19 -3.82
C TYR A 44 -6.37 5.14 -4.72
N ILE A 45 -7.27 4.32 -4.18
CA ILE A 45 -8.05 3.32 -4.93
C ILE A 45 -9.54 3.65 -4.86
N ALA A 46 -10.31 3.18 -5.84
CA ALA A 46 -11.73 3.51 -5.94
C ALA A 46 -12.59 2.63 -5.02
N ASN A 47 -12.28 1.33 -4.96
CA ASN A 47 -12.94 0.37 -4.10
C ASN A 47 -12.09 -0.92 -4.00
N PHE A 48 -12.42 -1.80 -3.07
CA PHE A 48 -11.86 -3.16 -3.00
C PHE A 48 -12.88 -4.18 -2.51
N LYS A 49 -12.63 -5.45 -2.78
CA LYS A 49 -13.43 -6.57 -2.27
C LYS A 49 -12.49 -7.71 -1.86
N PHE A 50 -12.77 -8.32 -0.72
CA PHE A 50 -12.12 -9.56 -0.31
C PHE A 50 -13.03 -10.73 -0.69
N GLU A 51 -12.48 -11.69 -1.43
CA GLU A 51 -13.17 -12.92 -1.81
C GLU A 51 -12.45 -14.11 -1.20
N GLU A 52 -13.18 -14.98 -0.53
CA GLU A 52 -12.64 -16.18 0.13
C GLU A 52 -12.64 -17.39 -0.83
N ASN A 53 -12.27 -17.13 -2.09
CA ASN A 53 -12.16 -18.17 -3.10
C ASN A 53 -10.87 -18.97 -2.86
N GLY A 54 -11.02 -20.24 -2.47
CA GLY A 54 -9.90 -21.15 -2.20
C GLY A 54 -9.17 -20.86 -0.88
N PRO A 55 -8.11 -21.62 -0.57
CA PRO A 55 -7.48 -21.62 0.75
C PRO A 55 -6.81 -20.31 1.14
N GLN A 56 -6.41 -19.48 0.16
CA GLN A 56 -5.69 -18.23 0.41
C GLN A 56 -6.58 -16.98 0.25
N GLY A 57 -7.69 -17.09 -0.49
CA GLY A 57 -8.52 -15.94 -0.85
C GLY A 57 -7.85 -14.95 -1.81
N THR A 58 -8.63 -13.99 -2.29
CA THR A 58 -8.24 -12.99 -3.30
C THR A 58 -8.71 -11.59 -2.88
N ILE A 59 -7.89 -10.60 -3.19
CA ILE A 59 -8.20 -9.17 -3.06
C ILE A 59 -8.44 -8.64 -4.46
N LYS A 60 -9.66 -8.18 -4.73
CA LYS A 60 -9.99 -7.41 -5.94
C LYS A 60 -9.88 -5.94 -5.62
N VAL A 61 -9.02 -5.22 -6.34
CA VAL A 61 -8.82 -3.77 -6.16
C VAL A 61 -9.29 -3.04 -7.41
N ALA A 62 -10.22 -2.11 -7.25
CA ALA A 62 -10.65 -1.19 -8.29
C ALA A 62 -9.73 0.04 -8.29
N LEU A 63 -9.00 0.24 -9.39
CA LEU A 63 -8.05 1.33 -9.53
C LEU A 63 -8.78 2.64 -9.84
N LYS A 64 -8.31 3.73 -9.23
CA LYS A 64 -8.89 5.06 -9.40
C LYS A 64 -8.16 5.82 -10.49
N TYR A 65 -8.93 6.34 -11.43
CA TYR A 65 -8.45 7.19 -12.52
C TYR A 65 -9.26 8.48 -12.56
N HIS A 66 -8.63 9.55 -13.03
CA HIS A 66 -9.33 10.79 -13.29
C HIS A 66 -10.34 10.60 -14.45
N PRO A 67 -11.60 11.06 -14.32
CA PRO A 67 -12.65 10.77 -15.29
C PRO A 67 -12.36 11.31 -16.69
N VAL A 68 -11.74 12.49 -16.79
CA VAL A 68 -11.43 13.15 -18.08
C VAL A 68 -10.04 12.76 -18.60
N THR A 69 -8.98 13.09 -17.85
CA THR A 69 -7.59 12.91 -18.27
C THR A 69 -7.10 11.45 -18.21
N LYS A 70 -7.86 10.53 -17.60
CA LYS A 70 -7.47 9.12 -17.36
C LYS A 70 -6.17 8.93 -16.59
N ILE A 71 -5.66 9.98 -15.94
CA ILE A 71 -4.46 9.91 -15.10
C ILE A 71 -4.77 9.05 -13.87
N PRO A 72 -3.94 8.05 -13.51
CA PRO A 72 -4.14 7.25 -12.32
C PRO A 72 -3.91 8.08 -11.04
N ALA A 73 -4.67 7.78 -9.99
CA ALA A 73 -4.51 8.42 -8.69
C ALA A 73 -3.19 8.05 -7.99
N ILE A 74 -2.61 6.89 -8.33
CA ILE A 74 -1.31 6.42 -7.85
C ILE A 74 -0.31 6.60 -8.98
N ARG A 75 0.77 7.37 -8.76
CA ARG A 75 1.87 7.52 -9.70
C ARG A 75 2.97 6.50 -9.45
N THR A 76 3.34 6.30 -8.19
CA THR A 76 4.45 5.45 -7.76
C THR A 76 4.10 4.64 -6.52
N LEU A 77 4.52 3.38 -6.55
CA LEU A 77 4.47 2.46 -5.42
C LEU A 77 5.88 1.94 -5.21
N GLU A 78 6.48 2.21 -4.05
CA GLU A 78 7.87 1.86 -3.77
C GLU A 78 8.00 1.04 -2.48
N ARG A 79 8.74 -0.07 -2.57
CA ARG A 79 9.01 -0.96 -1.43
C ARG A 79 10.26 -0.50 -0.68
N ILE A 80 10.11 -0.16 0.60
CA ILE A 80 11.21 0.40 1.41
C ILE A 80 11.91 -0.67 2.26
N SER A 81 11.22 -1.29 3.22
CA SER A 81 11.82 -2.29 4.13
C SER A 81 11.92 -3.71 3.53
N LYS A 82 12.91 -4.00 2.68
CA LYS A 82 13.01 -5.30 1.98
C LYS A 82 13.51 -6.44 2.91
N PRO A 83 13.27 -7.73 2.60
CA PRO A 83 13.77 -8.85 3.42
C PRO A 83 15.28 -8.82 3.71
N GLY A 84 16.09 -8.38 2.74
CA GLY A 84 17.54 -8.25 2.91
C GLY A 84 17.99 -7.02 3.71
N LEU A 85 17.13 -6.01 3.89
CA LEU A 85 17.41 -4.84 4.72
C LEU A 85 16.11 -4.23 5.24
N ARG A 86 15.82 -4.51 6.52
CA ARG A 86 14.66 -3.97 7.20
C ARG A 86 14.87 -2.50 7.55
N LYS A 87 13.85 -1.67 7.31
CA LYS A 87 13.88 -0.22 7.56
C LYS A 87 12.82 0.12 8.60
N TYR A 88 13.29 0.64 9.74
CA TYR A 88 12.45 1.09 10.84
C TYR A 88 12.60 2.59 11.03
N ALA A 89 11.55 3.24 11.52
CA ALA A 89 11.59 4.65 11.88
C ALA A 89 10.82 4.88 13.18
N GLY A 90 11.34 5.76 14.03
CA GLY A 90 10.62 6.28 15.20
C GLY A 90 9.59 7.33 14.78
N ALA A 91 8.76 7.77 15.72
CA ALA A 91 7.75 8.81 15.46
C ALA A 91 8.38 10.11 14.92
N GLU A 92 9.49 10.54 15.52
CA GLU A 92 10.19 11.78 15.16
C GLU A 92 11.05 11.65 13.90
N THR A 93 11.68 10.48 13.70
CA THR A 93 12.57 10.21 12.56
C THR A 93 11.84 9.71 11.32
N MET A 94 10.51 9.69 11.36
CA MET A 94 9.69 9.16 10.28
C MET A 94 9.90 9.98 9.00
N PRO A 95 10.13 9.32 7.84
CA PRO A 95 10.33 10.01 6.58
C PRO A 95 9.06 10.75 6.15
N ARG A 96 9.22 11.87 5.43
CA ARG A 96 8.12 12.58 4.77
C ARG A 96 8.18 12.27 3.28
N VAL A 97 7.11 11.70 2.73
CA VAL A 97 7.02 11.38 1.30
C VAL A 97 6.51 12.60 0.54
N LEU A 98 7.26 13.06 -0.47
CA LEU A 98 6.97 14.27 -1.25
C LEU A 98 6.54 15.48 -0.39
N ASN A 99 7.29 15.79 0.67
CA ASN A 99 6.97 16.88 1.61
C ASN A 99 5.54 16.81 2.20
N GLY A 100 4.96 15.61 2.32
CA GLY A 100 3.65 15.38 2.92
C GLY A 100 2.49 15.24 1.93
N LEU A 101 2.77 15.31 0.62
CA LEU A 101 1.81 15.04 -0.45
C LEU A 101 1.62 13.54 -0.72
N GLY A 102 2.65 12.74 -0.44
CA GLY A 102 2.55 11.27 -0.44
C GLY A 102 2.29 10.72 0.96
N ILE A 103 2.13 9.41 1.04
CA ILE A 103 2.03 8.68 2.31
C ILE A 103 3.14 7.64 2.41
N ALA A 104 3.63 7.43 3.64
CA ALA A 104 4.33 6.19 3.97
C ALA A 104 3.38 5.28 4.73
N ILE A 105 3.36 4.00 4.37
CA ILE A 105 2.60 2.97 5.07
C ILE A 105 3.57 2.22 5.98
N LEU A 106 3.23 2.14 7.27
CA LEU A 106 4.06 1.53 8.31
C LEU A 106 3.33 0.39 8.99
N SER A 107 4.08 -0.63 9.39
CA SER A 107 3.63 -1.63 10.36
C SER A 107 4.08 -1.21 11.74
N THR A 108 3.12 -0.95 12.63
CA THR A 108 3.37 -0.55 14.02
C THR A 108 2.83 -1.59 15.00
N SER A 109 3.08 -1.41 16.29
CA SER A 109 2.49 -2.26 17.34
C SER A 109 0.97 -2.19 17.43
N LYS A 110 0.34 -1.13 16.89
CA LYS A 110 -1.11 -0.95 16.87
C LYS A 110 -1.75 -1.30 15.52
N GLY A 111 -0.99 -1.89 14.60
CA GLY A 111 -1.45 -2.25 13.25
C GLY A 111 -0.79 -1.43 12.15
N VAL A 112 -1.33 -1.58 10.93
CA VAL A 112 -0.83 -0.88 9.73
C VAL A 112 -1.50 0.48 9.63
N MET A 113 -0.71 1.53 9.49
CA MET A 113 -1.21 2.91 9.43
C MET A 113 -0.29 3.80 8.61
N THR A 114 -0.71 5.05 8.38
CA THR A 114 0.08 6.05 7.67
C THR A 114 1.08 6.76 8.58
N ASP A 115 2.08 7.41 7.99
CA ASP A 115 3.06 8.21 8.72
C ASP A 115 2.44 9.35 9.53
N LYS A 116 1.36 9.95 9.03
CA LYS A 116 0.65 11.01 9.76
C LYS A 116 -0.06 10.47 11.00
N GLU A 117 -0.73 9.33 10.89
CA GLU A 117 -1.40 8.66 12.01
C GLU A 117 -0.39 8.17 13.05
N ALA A 118 0.71 7.58 12.60
CA ALA A 118 1.77 7.10 13.48
C ALA A 118 2.42 8.25 14.28
N ARG A 119 2.66 9.41 13.64
CA ARG A 119 3.13 10.62 14.32
C ARG A 119 2.12 11.15 15.34
N GLN A 120 0.83 11.20 15.00
CA GLN A 120 -0.21 11.64 15.94
C GLN A 120 -0.29 10.77 17.18
N GLN A 121 -0.05 9.47 17.03
CA GLN A 121 -0.06 8.52 18.15
C GLN A 121 1.30 8.39 18.85
N ASN A 122 2.32 9.10 18.37
CA ASN A 122 3.71 9.02 18.84
C ASN A 122 4.29 7.59 18.83
N ILE A 123 4.06 6.85 17.74
CA ILE A 123 4.49 5.45 17.60
C ILE A 123 5.38 5.29 16.36
N GLY A 124 6.46 4.53 16.51
CA GLY A 124 7.33 4.11 15.41
C GLY A 124 6.92 2.77 14.79
N GLY A 125 7.65 2.33 13.77
CA GLY A 125 7.38 1.05 13.14
C GLY A 125 8.29 0.72 11.97
N GLU A 126 8.00 -0.39 11.30
CA GLU A 126 8.63 -0.79 10.05
C GLU A 126 8.03 0.00 8.88
N VAL A 127 8.86 0.65 8.08
CA VAL A 127 8.42 1.41 6.90
C VAL A 127 8.24 0.44 5.73
N LEU A 128 7.00 0.05 5.44
CA LEU A 128 6.71 -0.95 4.42
C LEU A 128 6.90 -0.39 3.02
N CYS A 129 6.20 0.69 2.68
CA CYS A 129 6.19 1.25 1.35
C CYS A 129 5.82 2.73 1.32
N TYR A 130 6.19 3.40 0.23
CA TYR A 130 5.75 4.75 -0.10
C TYR A 130 4.77 4.74 -1.26
N VAL A 131 3.81 5.66 -1.21
CA VAL A 131 2.76 5.82 -2.21
C VAL A 131 2.58 7.30 -2.51
N TYR A 132 2.59 7.67 -3.79
CA TYR A 132 2.33 9.02 -4.29
C TYR A 132 2.01 9.05 -5.78
#